data_AF-A0A826HDC6-F1
#
_entry.id   AF-A0A826HDC6-F1
#
_cell.length_a   1.000
_cell.length_b   1.000
_cell.length_c   1.000
_cell.angle_alpha   90.00
_cell.angle_beta   90.00
_cell.angle_gamma   90.00
#
_symmetry.space_group_name_H-M   'P 1'
#
loop_
_entity.id
_entity.type
_entity.pdbx_description
1 polymer ?
#
loop_
_entity_poly.entity_id
_entity_poly.type
_entity_poly.pdbx_seq_one_letter_code
_entity_poly.pdbx_strand_id
1 'polypeptide(L)'
;MLNFLTVKKERKAPSLFIFDEIKTIVGVGDFFKGDLVSNNFIRLDGDFIGTISSTKRVIIGESGRVKSSIDANELVISGMVVGNIYAKSKIKIFASGCVIGNISCKSIEVEEGAIIDGYMDIGAEYLRAPERNTFFYTGSYKVNEDLLIEINKVHQEEKKSFQLLEGKDDKYFSSVVNKIDESK
;
A
#
# COMPACT_ATOMS: atom_id res chain seq x y z
N MET A 1 11.86 15.43 -54.27
CA MET A 1 10.59 14.75 -53.95
C MET A 1 10.64 14.37 -52.48
N LEU A 2 9.89 15.06 -51.59
CA LEU A 2 9.78 14.67 -50.19
C LEU A 2 8.59 13.72 -50.00
N ASN A 3 8.84 12.53 -49.46
CA ASN A 3 7.82 11.58 -49.05
C ASN A 3 7.13 12.08 -47.78
N PHE A 4 5.83 12.30 -47.84
CA PHE A 4 4.98 12.46 -46.66
C PHE A 4 4.74 11.07 -46.04
N LEU A 5 5.39 10.79 -44.91
CA LEU A 5 5.03 9.65 -44.06
C LEU A 5 3.76 10.03 -43.27
N THR A 6 2.63 9.45 -43.68
CA THR A 6 1.37 9.52 -42.95
C THR A 6 1.52 8.83 -41.59
N VAL A 7 1.70 9.61 -40.53
CA VAL A 7 1.65 9.11 -39.14
C VAL A 7 0.19 8.82 -38.80
N LYS A 8 -0.22 7.55 -38.87
CA LYS A 8 -1.49 7.08 -38.28
C LYS A 8 -1.38 7.20 -36.76
N LYS A 9 -1.94 8.28 -36.21
CA LYS A 9 -2.16 8.42 -34.77
C LYS A 9 -3.29 7.49 -34.36
N GLU A 10 -2.96 6.26 -33.99
CA GLU A 10 -3.90 5.38 -33.29
C GLU A 10 -4.24 6.00 -31.93
N ARG A 11 -5.40 6.63 -31.84
CA ARG A 11 -6.02 6.97 -30.55
C ARG A 11 -6.46 5.65 -29.92
N LYS A 12 -5.60 5.00 -29.13
CA LYS A 12 -6.06 3.95 -28.21
C LYS A 12 -7.11 4.59 -27.29
N ALA A 13 -8.33 4.06 -27.33
CA ALA A 13 -9.46 4.54 -26.55
C ALA A 13 -9.12 4.61 -25.05
N PRO A 14 -9.62 5.61 -24.30
CA PRO A 14 -9.37 5.71 -22.88
C PRO A 14 -10.40 4.86 -22.15
N SER A 15 -10.07 3.59 -21.85
CA SER A 15 -10.62 2.82 -20.71
C SER A 15 -10.31 1.33 -20.88
N LEU A 16 -9.15 0.88 -20.42
CA LEU A 16 -8.96 -0.55 -20.12
C LEU A 16 -8.02 -0.78 -18.93
N PHE A 17 -7.96 0.16 -17.99
CA PHE A 17 -7.29 -0.08 -16.70
C PHE A 17 -8.18 -0.87 -15.71
N ILE A 18 -9.45 -1.15 -16.06
CA ILE A 18 -10.47 -1.68 -15.14
C ILE A 18 -10.81 -3.16 -15.35
N PHE A 19 -10.38 -3.82 -16.44
CA PHE A 19 -10.71 -5.24 -16.67
C PHE A 19 -9.50 -6.12 -16.94
N ASP A 20 -8.43 -5.92 -16.16
CA ASP A 20 -7.53 -7.04 -15.90
C ASP A 20 -8.26 -8.01 -14.94
N GLU A 21 -8.31 -9.30 -15.27
CA GLU A 21 -9.07 -10.28 -14.49
C GLU A 21 -8.45 -10.42 -13.08
N ILE A 22 -9.15 -9.86 -12.08
CA ILE A 22 -8.78 -9.98 -10.67
C ILE A 22 -9.07 -11.40 -10.22
N LYS A 23 -8.04 -12.13 -9.77
CA LYS A 23 -8.16 -13.53 -9.32
C LYS A 23 -8.25 -13.67 -7.81
N THR A 24 -7.83 -12.65 -7.07
CA THR A 24 -7.81 -12.65 -5.61
C THR A 24 -8.42 -11.35 -5.10
N ILE A 25 -9.43 -11.48 -4.25
CA ILE A 25 -10.12 -10.36 -3.61
C ILE A 25 -10.16 -10.66 -2.10
N VAL A 26 -9.72 -9.71 -1.29
CA VAL A 26 -10.04 -9.64 0.15
C VAL A 26 -11.08 -8.54 0.30
N GLY A 27 -12.31 -8.91 0.66
CA GLY A 27 -13.46 -8.02 0.63
C GLY A 27 -13.54 -7.10 1.83
N VAL A 28 -14.41 -6.09 1.74
CA VAL A 28 -14.72 -5.20 2.88
C VAL A 28 -15.26 -6.03 4.05
N GLY A 29 -14.67 -5.85 5.23
CA GLY A 29 -15.03 -6.60 6.43
C GLY A 29 -14.27 -7.92 6.61
N ASP A 30 -13.54 -8.38 5.60
CA ASP A 30 -12.64 -9.52 5.74
C ASP A 30 -11.31 -9.08 6.37
N PHE A 31 -10.75 -9.95 7.21
CA PHE A 31 -9.43 -9.80 7.78
C PHE A 31 -8.54 -10.97 7.35
N PHE A 32 -7.40 -10.67 6.75
CA PHE A 32 -6.39 -11.66 6.37
C PHE A 32 -5.07 -11.41 7.10
N LYS A 33 -4.47 -12.47 7.64
CA LYS A 33 -3.14 -12.45 8.24
C LYS A 33 -2.27 -13.57 7.71
N GLY A 34 -1.13 -13.22 7.11
CA GLY A 34 -0.16 -14.19 6.57
C GLY A 34 0.52 -13.69 5.29
N ASP A 35 1.06 -14.63 4.53
CA ASP A 35 1.78 -14.35 3.29
C ASP A 35 0.89 -14.64 2.07
N LEU A 36 0.76 -13.66 1.18
CA LEU A 36 -0.01 -13.77 -0.06
C LEU A 36 0.92 -13.71 -1.28
N VAL A 37 1.11 -14.86 -1.94
CA VAL A 37 1.90 -14.96 -3.16
C VAL A 37 0.99 -15.29 -4.34
N SER A 38 1.02 -14.47 -5.39
CA SER A 38 0.17 -14.66 -6.57
C SER A 38 0.89 -14.29 -7.87
N ASN A 39 0.55 -14.97 -8.96
CA ASN A 39 0.98 -14.56 -10.31
C ASN A 39 -0.11 -13.77 -11.06
N ASN A 40 -1.10 -13.28 -10.32
CA ASN A 40 -2.29 -12.63 -10.86
C ASN A 40 -2.55 -11.29 -10.17
N PHE A 41 -3.56 -10.58 -10.67
CA PHE A 41 -4.08 -9.35 -10.10
C PHE A 41 -4.73 -9.62 -8.74
N ILE A 42 -4.37 -8.81 -7.74
CA ILE A 42 -4.90 -8.88 -6.37
C ILE A 42 -5.64 -7.57 -6.08
N ARG A 43 -6.80 -7.66 -5.44
CA ARG A 43 -7.54 -6.53 -4.88
C ARG A 43 -7.76 -6.71 -3.39
N LEU A 44 -7.46 -5.69 -2.61
CA LEU A 44 -7.64 -5.66 -1.15
C LEU A 44 -8.55 -4.48 -0.81
N ASP A 45 -9.79 -4.78 -0.45
CA ASP A 45 -10.77 -3.83 0.10
C ASP A 45 -10.98 -4.02 1.62
N GLY A 46 -10.46 -5.12 2.18
CA GLY A 46 -10.51 -5.43 3.62
C GLY A 46 -9.20 -5.14 4.38
N ASP A 47 -9.06 -5.77 5.55
CA ASP A 47 -7.88 -5.68 6.39
C ASP A 47 -6.85 -6.75 6.02
N PHE A 48 -5.59 -6.37 5.89
CA PHE A 48 -4.50 -7.30 5.58
C PHE A 48 -3.27 -7.04 6.46
N ILE A 49 -2.71 -8.10 7.06
CA ILE A 49 -1.44 -8.04 7.81
C ILE A 49 -0.49 -9.16 7.34
N GLY A 50 0.71 -8.80 6.88
CA GLY A 50 1.75 -9.78 6.55
C GLY A 50 2.65 -9.38 5.39
N THR A 51 2.79 -10.25 4.39
CA THR A 51 3.55 -9.95 3.16
C THR A 51 2.75 -10.23 1.91
N ILE A 52 2.98 -9.42 0.86
CA ILE A 52 2.32 -9.58 -0.44
C ILE A 52 3.40 -9.63 -1.52
N SER A 53 3.37 -10.68 -2.34
CA SER A 53 4.21 -10.78 -3.53
C SER A 53 3.36 -11.10 -4.75
N SER A 54 3.39 -10.22 -5.75
CA SER A 54 2.72 -10.44 -7.03
C SER A 54 3.61 -10.13 -8.23
N THR A 55 3.52 -10.96 -9.27
CA THR A 55 4.13 -10.64 -10.57
C THR A 55 3.28 -9.67 -11.40
N LYS A 56 2.10 -9.29 -10.90
CA LYS A 56 1.13 -8.39 -11.55
C LYS A 56 0.81 -7.20 -10.65
N ARG A 57 -0.33 -6.55 -10.90
CA ARG A 57 -0.80 -5.38 -10.14
C ARG A 57 -1.46 -5.81 -8.84
N VAL A 58 -1.18 -5.06 -7.77
CA VAL A 58 -1.94 -5.12 -6.52
C VAL A 58 -2.70 -3.81 -6.36
N ILE A 59 -3.99 -3.93 -6.04
CA ILE A 59 -4.92 -2.81 -5.88
C ILE A 59 -5.35 -2.75 -4.42
N ILE A 60 -5.11 -1.62 -3.78
CA ILE A 60 -5.65 -1.31 -2.45
C ILE A 60 -6.83 -0.38 -2.65
N GLY A 61 -8.05 -0.90 -2.48
CA GLY A 61 -9.26 -0.09 -2.62
C GLY A 61 -9.42 0.91 -1.47
N GLU A 62 -10.38 1.81 -1.58
CA GLU A 62 -10.62 2.90 -0.60
C GLU A 62 -10.82 2.39 0.84
N SER A 63 -11.51 1.25 1.00
CA SER A 63 -11.73 0.62 2.31
C SER A 63 -10.56 -0.25 2.77
N GLY A 64 -9.58 -0.52 1.89
CA GLY A 64 -8.46 -1.41 2.17
C GLY A 64 -7.50 -0.82 3.19
N ARG A 65 -7.16 -1.61 4.21
CA ARG A 65 -6.21 -1.23 5.27
C ARG A 65 -5.15 -2.30 5.39
N VAL A 66 -3.96 -1.99 4.89
CA VAL A 66 -2.91 -3.00 4.67
C VAL A 66 -1.68 -2.66 5.48
N LYS A 67 -1.29 -3.55 6.39
CA LYS A 67 0.00 -3.51 7.08
C LYS A 67 0.91 -4.59 6.50
N SER A 68 1.69 -4.24 5.48
CA SER A 68 2.45 -5.23 4.71
C SER A 68 3.72 -4.66 4.07
N SER A 69 4.71 -5.54 3.88
CA SER A 69 5.72 -5.34 2.83
C SER A 69 5.15 -5.86 1.51
N ILE A 70 5.18 -5.06 0.45
CA ILE A 70 4.53 -5.37 -0.84
C ILE A 70 5.57 -5.37 -1.97
N ASP A 71 5.73 -6.50 -2.66
CA ASP A 71 6.51 -6.61 -3.91
C ASP A 71 5.54 -6.89 -5.07
N ALA A 72 5.42 -5.97 -6.01
CA ALA A 72 4.47 -6.06 -7.13
C ALA A 72 5.08 -5.57 -8.44
N ASN A 73 4.45 -5.89 -9.58
CA ASN A 73 4.80 -5.21 -10.83
C ASN A 73 4.28 -3.76 -10.85
N GLU A 74 3.02 -3.58 -10.44
CA GLU A 74 2.36 -2.29 -10.33
C GLU A 74 1.58 -2.21 -9.03
N LEU A 75 1.43 -1.01 -8.49
CA LEU A 75 0.60 -0.75 -7.32
C LEU A 75 -0.40 0.36 -7.60
N VAL A 76 -1.65 0.15 -7.18
CA VAL A 76 -2.71 1.18 -7.21
C VAL A 76 -3.27 1.32 -5.81
N ILE A 77 -3.25 2.53 -5.27
CA ILE A 77 -3.59 2.78 -3.87
C ILE A 77 -4.65 3.87 -3.77
N SER A 78 -5.81 3.50 -3.26
CA SER A 78 -6.90 4.41 -2.85
C SER A 78 -7.20 4.31 -1.36
N GLY A 79 -6.69 3.29 -0.67
CA GLY A 79 -6.83 3.08 0.78
C GLY A 79 -5.53 3.34 1.54
N MET A 80 -5.35 2.63 2.66
CA MET A 80 -4.24 2.83 3.57
C MET A 80 -3.21 1.69 3.47
N VAL A 81 -1.93 2.05 3.37
CA VAL A 81 -0.80 1.11 3.43
C VAL A 81 0.19 1.57 4.50
N VAL A 82 0.52 0.67 5.42
CA VAL A 82 1.59 0.84 6.41
C VAL A 82 2.64 -0.25 6.18
N GLY A 83 3.79 0.13 5.63
CA GLY A 83 4.89 -0.77 5.31
C GLY A 83 5.61 -0.41 4.02
N ASN A 84 6.64 -1.21 3.68
CA ASN A 84 7.48 -0.93 2.53
C ASN A 84 6.83 -1.42 1.22
N ILE A 85 6.95 -0.62 0.17
CA ILE A 85 6.42 -0.90 -1.16
C ILE A 85 7.56 -0.96 -2.17
N TYR A 86 7.60 -2.06 -2.92
CA TYR A 86 8.50 -2.29 -4.03
C TYR A 86 7.68 -2.58 -5.28
N ALA A 87 7.68 -1.65 -6.23
CA ALA A 87 6.98 -1.81 -7.50
C ALA A 87 7.99 -1.83 -8.66
N LYS A 88 7.99 -2.89 -9.46
CA LYS A 88 8.94 -3.03 -10.58
C LYS A 88 8.72 -2.02 -11.70
N SER A 89 7.50 -1.49 -11.83
CA SER A 89 7.12 -0.55 -12.87
C SER A 89 6.52 0.73 -12.29
N LYS A 90 5.21 0.76 -12.05
CA LYS A 90 4.47 1.99 -11.72
C LYS A 90 3.71 1.87 -10.42
N ILE A 91 3.71 2.95 -9.65
CA ILE A 91 2.78 3.16 -8.53
C ILE A 91 1.83 4.29 -8.92
N LYS A 92 0.54 4.12 -8.66
CA LYS A 92 -0.46 5.19 -8.70
C LYS A 92 -1.11 5.31 -7.33
N ILE A 93 -1.09 6.53 -6.78
CA ILE A 93 -1.74 6.85 -5.51
C ILE A 93 -2.84 7.87 -5.82
N PHE A 94 -4.09 7.48 -5.58
CA PHE A 94 -5.27 8.32 -5.74
C PHE A 94 -5.39 9.30 -4.57
N ALA A 95 -6.26 10.31 -4.72
CA ALA A 95 -6.44 11.37 -3.72
C ALA A 95 -6.73 10.86 -2.29
N SER A 96 -7.44 9.74 -2.14
CA SER A 96 -7.74 9.12 -0.83
C SER A 96 -6.62 8.20 -0.30
N GLY A 97 -5.59 7.94 -1.10
CA GLY A 97 -4.52 7.02 -0.75
C GLY A 97 -3.62 7.58 0.36
N CYS A 98 -3.28 6.71 1.32
CA CYS A 98 -2.36 7.00 2.41
C CYS A 98 -1.28 5.92 2.48
N VAL A 99 -0.01 6.31 2.35
CA VAL A 99 1.13 5.40 2.45
C VAL A 99 2.06 5.88 3.55
N ILE A 100 2.29 5.03 4.54
CA ILE A 100 3.29 5.24 5.59
C ILE A 100 4.34 4.13 5.50
N GLY A 101 5.51 4.46 4.97
CA GLY A 101 6.59 3.52 4.71
C GLY A 101 7.42 3.89 3.49
N ASN A 102 8.47 3.11 3.23
CA ASN A 102 9.36 3.39 2.12
C ASN A 102 8.79 2.91 0.78
N ILE A 103 8.97 3.70 -0.27
CA ILE A 103 8.54 3.37 -1.63
C ILE A 103 9.76 3.24 -2.54
N SER A 104 9.84 2.16 -3.30
CA SER A 104 10.80 1.99 -4.40
C SER A 104 10.05 1.63 -5.68
N CYS A 105 10.22 2.44 -6.74
CA CYS A 105 9.57 2.19 -8.04
C CYS A 105 10.28 2.84 -9.22
N LYS A 106 9.90 2.49 -10.46
CA LYS A 106 10.43 3.17 -11.66
C LYS A 106 9.69 4.46 -11.99
N SER A 107 8.40 4.50 -11.69
CA SER A 107 7.53 5.63 -12.00
C SER A 107 6.42 5.72 -10.96
N ILE A 108 6.07 6.94 -10.57
CA ILE A 108 4.96 7.20 -9.66
C ILE A 108 4.04 8.28 -10.21
N GLU A 109 2.74 8.12 -10.00
CA GLU A 109 1.70 9.11 -10.22
C GLU A 109 0.97 9.32 -8.90
N VAL A 110 0.86 10.56 -8.45
CA VAL A 110 0.23 10.92 -7.16
C VAL A 110 -0.81 11.99 -7.44
N GLU A 111 -2.05 11.74 -7.02
CA GLU A 111 -3.13 12.72 -7.11
C GLU A 111 -3.12 13.67 -5.90
N GLU A 112 -3.65 14.88 -6.09
CA GLU A 112 -3.78 15.87 -5.03
C GLU A 112 -4.63 15.33 -3.87
N GLY A 113 -4.15 15.49 -2.64
CA GLY A 113 -4.80 14.98 -1.43
C GLY A 113 -4.19 13.69 -0.88
N ALA A 114 -3.42 12.95 -1.68
CA ALA A 114 -2.75 11.74 -1.22
C ALA A 114 -1.71 12.03 -0.12
N ILE A 115 -1.61 11.14 0.86
CA ILE A 115 -0.65 11.23 1.96
C ILE A 115 0.46 10.21 1.72
N ILE A 116 1.72 10.67 1.75
CA ILE A 116 2.89 9.81 1.69
C ILE A 116 3.84 10.26 2.80
N ASP A 117 4.11 9.35 3.74
CA ASP A 117 5.15 9.54 4.75
C ASP A 117 6.19 8.42 4.63
N GLY A 118 7.36 8.77 4.11
CA GLY A 118 8.50 7.88 4.06
C GLY A 118 9.53 8.23 3.02
N TYR A 119 10.55 7.38 2.93
CA TYR A 119 11.59 7.55 1.92
C TYR A 119 11.10 7.04 0.58
N MET A 120 11.32 7.82 -0.47
CA MET A 120 10.98 7.44 -1.84
C MET A 120 12.23 7.32 -2.69
N ASP A 121 12.36 6.17 -3.37
CA ASP A 121 13.37 5.91 -4.39
C ASP A 121 12.68 5.70 -5.74
N ILE A 122 12.85 6.64 -6.67
CA ILE A 122 12.18 6.63 -7.96
C ILE A 122 13.23 6.72 -9.07
N GLY A 123 13.36 5.69 -9.90
CA GLY A 123 14.39 5.71 -10.95
C GLY A 123 14.53 4.44 -11.78
N ALA A 124 15.43 4.50 -12.77
CA ALA A 124 15.63 3.44 -13.76
C ALA A 124 16.25 2.15 -13.20
N GLU A 125 16.94 2.25 -12.06
CA GLU A 125 17.52 1.09 -11.38
C GLU A 125 16.59 0.63 -10.26
N TYR A 126 15.92 -0.51 -10.48
CA TYR A 126 15.21 -1.23 -9.44
C TYR A 126 16.25 -1.84 -8.48
N LEU A 127 16.90 -0.99 -7.70
CA LEU A 127 17.67 -1.43 -6.56
C LEU A 127 16.65 -1.62 -5.44
N ARG A 128 16.54 -2.85 -4.94
CA ARG A 128 16.03 -3.03 -3.57
C ARG A 128 17.00 -2.26 -2.70
N ALA A 129 16.71 -0.99 -2.42
CA ALA A 129 17.45 -0.25 -1.43
C ALA A 129 17.49 -1.16 -0.20
N PRO A 130 18.68 -1.40 0.41
CA PRO A 130 18.73 -2.14 1.66
C PRO A 130 17.71 -1.51 2.58
N GLU A 131 17.00 -2.32 3.39
CA GLU A 131 16.05 -1.81 4.38
C GLU A 131 16.77 -0.72 5.17
N ARG A 132 16.61 0.54 4.74
CA ARG A 132 17.02 1.67 5.52
C ARG A 132 16.09 1.54 6.68
N ASN A 133 16.69 1.31 7.83
CA ASN A 133 16.01 1.27 9.09
C ASN A 133 15.43 2.69 9.28
N THR A 134 14.30 2.95 8.62
CA THR A 134 13.57 4.21 8.67
C THR A 134 12.82 4.20 10.00
N PHE A 135 13.59 4.29 11.08
CA PHE A 135 13.16 4.96 12.28
C PHE A 135 13.04 6.43 11.84
N PHE A 136 11.93 7.16 11.94
CA PHE A 136 10.97 7.30 13.03
C PHE A 136 9.63 7.80 12.44
N TYR A 137 8.66 6.93 12.18
CA TYR A 137 7.29 7.39 11.92
C TYR A 137 6.61 7.56 13.27
N THR A 138 6.55 8.80 13.75
CA THR A 138 5.73 9.14 14.91
C THR A 138 4.88 10.34 14.52
N GLY A 139 3.57 10.18 14.60
CA GLY A 139 2.65 11.19 14.09
C GLY A 139 1.21 10.71 14.05
N SER A 140 0.30 11.68 13.98
CA SER A 140 -1.13 11.46 13.83
C SER A 140 -1.54 11.96 12.44
N TYR A 141 -2.07 11.06 11.60
CA TYR A 141 -2.48 11.37 10.23
C TYR A 141 -4.00 11.28 10.13
N LYS A 142 -4.66 12.41 9.83
CA LYS A 142 -6.09 12.44 9.53
C LYS A 142 -6.31 12.05 8.07
N VAL A 143 -6.82 10.85 7.85
CA VAL A 143 -7.13 10.34 6.50
C VAL A 143 -8.50 10.85 6.04
N ASN A 144 -9.48 10.87 6.94
CA ASN A 144 -10.80 11.47 6.72
C ASN A 144 -11.41 11.88 8.07
N GLU A 145 -12.69 12.29 8.10
CA GLU A 145 -13.37 12.74 9.32
C GLU A 145 -13.42 11.66 10.40
N ASP A 146 -13.45 10.38 10.01
CA ASP A 146 -13.65 9.23 10.91
C ASP A 146 -12.36 8.44 11.19
N LEU A 147 -11.24 8.75 10.52
CA LEU A 147 -10.00 7.98 10.59
C LEU A 147 -8.78 8.86 10.91
N LEU A 148 -8.29 8.72 12.14
CA LEU A 148 -6.99 9.19 12.60
C LEU A 148 -6.06 7.98 12.74
N ILE A 149 -4.92 8.01 12.04
CA ILE A 149 -3.85 7.02 12.20
C ILE A 149 -2.87 7.59 13.21
N GLU A 150 -2.74 6.98 14.38
CA GLU A 150 -1.67 7.30 15.32
C GLU A 150 -0.54 6.29 15.21
N ILE A 151 0.63 6.76 14.78
CA ILE A 151 1.84 5.95 14.78
C ILE A 151 2.64 6.33 16.02
N ASN A 152 2.57 5.48 17.03
CA ASN A 152 3.32 5.63 18.28
C ASN A 152 4.52 4.67 18.27
N LYS A 153 5.74 5.19 18.42
CA LYS A 153 6.94 4.33 18.48
C LYS A 153 6.89 3.44 19.72
N VAL A 154 7.08 2.13 19.54
CA VAL A 154 7.52 1.23 20.61
C VAL A 154 9.05 1.23 20.61
N HIS A 155 9.66 1.60 21.73
CA HIS A 155 11.11 1.47 21.95
C HIS A 155 11.53 0.00 21.75
N GLN A 156 12.57 -0.25 20.94
CA GLN A 156 13.27 -1.53 20.96
C GLN A 156 14.21 -1.54 22.16
N GLU A 157 13.81 -2.18 23.25
CA GLU A 157 14.69 -2.95 24.13
C GLU A 157 13.87 -4.15 24.64
N GLU A 158 14.10 -5.31 24.03
CA GLU A 158 14.14 -6.65 24.65
C GLU A 158 13.94 -7.74 23.58
N LYS A 159 15.05 -8.08 22.91
CA LYS A 159 15.28 -9.50 22.60
C LYS A 159 15.57 -10.20 23.93
N LYS A 160 14.57 -10.84 24.53
CA LYS A 160 14.67 -12.16 25.17
C LYS A 160 13.30 -12.52 25.76
N SER A 161 12.89 -13.76 25.49
CA SER A 161 11.77 -14.48 26.10
C SER A 161 10.39 -13.84 25.96
N PHE A 162 9.59 -14.34 25.03
CA PHE A 162 8.19 -14.60 25.36
C PHE A 162 7.72 -15.87 24.65
N GLN A 163 7.51 -16.90 25.49
CA GLN A 163 6.82 -18.14 25.17
C GLN A 163 5.38 -17.86 24.72
N LEU A 164 4.83 -18.85 24.01
CA LEU A 164 3.44 -18.96 23.59
C LEU A 164 2.46 -18.31 24.57
N LEU A 165 1.66 -17.36 24.09
CA LEU A 165 0.27 -17.23 24.51
C LEU A 165 -0.58 -16.90 23.29
N GLU A 166 -1.38 -17.89 22.92
CA GLU A 166 -2.51 -17.78 22.00
C GLU A 166 -3.53 -16.74 22.48
N GLY A 167 -4.24 -16.15 21.52
CA GLY A 167 -5.59 -15.61 21.73
C GLY A 167 -5.68 -14.11 21.94
N LYS A 168 -6.00 -13.38 20.85
CA LYS A 168 -7.02 -12.30 20.76
C LYS A 168 -6.81 -11.52 19.46
N ASP A 169 -7.53 -11.92 18.43
CA ASP A 169 -7.35 -11.48 17.04
C ASP A 169 -7.88 -10.06 16.72
N ASP A 170 -8.48 -9.34 17.66
CA ASP A 170 -9.12 -8.04 17.34
C ASP A 170 -8.33 -6.79 17.79
N LYS A 171 -7.19 -6.95 18.49
CA LYS A 171 -6.56 -5.82 19.21
C LYS A 171 -5.45 -5.06 18.47
N TYR A 172 -4.95 -5.57 17.34
CA TYR A 172 -3.79 -4.97 16.68
C TYR A 172 -4.12 -3.76 15.80
N PHE A 173 -5.31 -3.71 15.21
CA PHE A 173 -5.77 -2.52 14.49
C PHE A 173 -6.33 -1.46 15.45
N SER A 174 -7.01 -1.87 16.52
CA SER A 174 -7.51 -0.96 17.55
C SER A 174 -6.40 -0.27 18.35
N SER A 175 -5.19 -0.85 18.44
CA SER A 175 -4.05 -0.17 19.08
C SER A 175 -3.44 0.95 18.22
N VAL A 176 -3.75 0.99 16.91
CA VAL A 176 -3.32 2.03 15.96
C VAL A 176 -4.43 3.06 15.70
N VAL A 177 -5.69 2.67 15.95
CA VAL A 177 -6.89 3.49 15.77
C VAL A 177 -7.66 3.51 17.08
N ASN A 178 -7.29 4.39 18.01
CA ASN A 178 -8.11 4.63 19.20
C ASN A 178 -9.27 5.56 18.85
N LYS A 179 -10.49 5.17 19.25
CA LYS A 179 -11.69 6.01 19.24
C LYS A 179 -11.48 7.20 20.18
N ILE A 180 -11.60 8.42 19.65
CA ILE A 180 -11.99 9.58 20.45
C ILE A 180 -13.52 9.66 20.32
N ASP A 181 -14.22 9.29 21.38
CA ASP A 181 -15.62 9.65 21.59
C ASP A 181 -15.64 10.55 22.82
N GLU A 182 -15.84 11.85 22.61
CA GLU A 182 -16.09 12.81 23.69
C GLU A 182 -17.55 12.70 24.11
N SER A 183 -17.82 12.33 25.36
CA SER A 183 -18.98 12.84 26.11
C SER A 183 -18.96 12.47 27.60
N LYS A 184 -18.26 13.27 28.40
CA LYS A 184 -18.79 14.03 29.56
C LYS A 184 -17.70 14.80 30.29
#